data_AF-A0AAW1VS67-F1
#
_entry.id   AF-A0AAW1VS67-F1
#
_cell.length_a   1.000
_cell.length_b   1.000
_cell.length_c   1.000
_cell.angle_alpha   90.00
_cell.angle_beta   90.00
_cell.angle_gamma   90.00
#
_symmetry.space_group_name_H-M   'P 1'
#
loop_
_entity.id
_entity.type
_entity.pdbx_description
1 polymer ?
#
loop_
_entity_poly.entity_id
_entity_poly.type
_entity_poly.pdbx_seq_one_letter_code
_entity_poly.pdbx_strand_id
1 'polypeptide(L)'
;MASSSRILLCFSLFIIALCFSKNLFDDTESKEFVLTLDSSNFSDTVSKHDFIVVEFYALWCRHCRTLAPEYEKAASILSSNDPPVILAKVDANDQAKV
;
A
#
# COMPACT_ATOMS: atom_id res chain seq x y z
N MET A 1 27.83 -46.11 -15.77
CA MET A 1 26.50 -45.50 -15.55
C MET A 1 26.42 -44.91 -14.14
N ALA A 2 27.04 -43.75 -13.88
CA ALA A 2 26.99 -43.11 -12.55
C ALA A 2 27.10 -41.57 -12.57
N SER A 3 27.31 -40.94 -13.74
CA SER A 3 27.45 -39.49 -13.87
C SER A 3 26.12 -38.76 -14.11
N SER A 4 25.16 -39.41 -14.78
CA SER A 4 23.83 -38.82 -15.08
C SER A 4 22.98 -38.59 -13.82
N SER A 5 23.12 -39.46 -12.80
CA SER A 5 22.42 -39.35 -11.51
C SER A 5 22.90 -38.14 -10.68
N ARG A 6 24.19 -37.79 -10.79
CA ARG A 6 24.78 -36.63 -10.09
C ARG A 6 24.35 -35.31 -10.72
N ILE A 7 24.22 -35.27 -12.04
CA ILE A 7 23.71 -34.10 -12.77
C ILE A 7 22.24 -33.85 -12.41
N LEU A 8 21.41 -34.89 -12.34
CA LEU A 8 20.00 -34.76 -11.97
C LEU A 8 19.81 -34.28 -10.51
N LEU A 9 20.65 -34.76 -9.58
CA LEU A 9 20.68 -34.31 -8.18
C LEU A 9 21.15 -32.85 -8.05
N CYS A 10 22.12 -32.41 -8.86
CA CYS A 10 22.56 -31.01 -8.84
C CYS A 10 21.50 -30.07 -9.42
N PHE A 11 20.77 -30.50 -10.45
CA PHE A 11 19.66 -29.73 -11.01
C PHE A 11 18.51 -29.58 -10.01
N SER A 12 18.17 -30.63 -9.25
CA SER A 12 17.13 -30.52 -8.21
C SER A 12 17.56 -29.61 -7.05
N LEU A 13 18.83 -29.68 -6.62
CA LEU A 13 19.37 -28.80 -5.59
C LEU A 13 19.45 -27.33 -6.05
N PHE A 14 19.76 -27.09 -7.33
CA PHE A 14 19.76 -25.74 -7.90
C PHE A 14 18.35 -25.14 -7.97
N ILE A 15 17.34 -25.93 -8.34
CA ILE A 15 15.94 -25.50 -8.34
C ILE A 15 15.46 -25.22 -6.91
N ILE A 16 15.82 -26.05 -5.92
CA ILE A 16 15.48 -25.82 -4.51
C ILE A 16 16.15 -24.53 -3.99
N ALA A 17 17.40 -24.26 -4.36
CA ALA A 17 18.11 -23.01 -3.99
C ALA A 17 17.49 -21.75 -4.65
N LEU A 18 17.03 -21.87 -5.90
CA LEU A 18 16.30 -20.80 -6.59
C LEU A 18 14.92 -20.53 -5.95
N CYS A 19 14.23 -21.58 -5.48
CA CYS A 19 12.98 -21.43 -4.74
C CYS A 19 13.20 -20.80 -3.35
N PHE A 20 14.33 -21.07 -2.70
CA PHE A 20 14.63 -20.53 -1.37
C PHE A 20 14.84 -19.00 -1.39
N SER A 21 15.38 -18.47 -2.49
CA SER A 21 15.62 -17.03 -2.66
C SER A 21 14.33 -16.19 -2.72
N LYS A 22 13.16 -16.81 -2.88
CA LYS A 22 11.87 -16.10 -2.88
C LYS A 22 11.24 -15.91 -1.50
N ASN A 23 11.78 -16.53 -0.45
CA ASN A 23 11.25 -16.38 0.93
C ASN A 23 11.96 -15.27 1.74
N LEU A 24 12.68 -14.37 1.07
CA LEU A 24 13.37 -13.23 1.69
C LEU A 24 12.97 -11.89 1.07
N PHE A 25 11.85 -11.85 0.35
CA PHE A 25 11.08 -10.64 0.25
C PHE A 25 10.14 -10.67 1.46
N ASP A 26 10.71 -10.30 2.61
CA ASP A 26 9.94 -9.66 3.66
C ASP A 26 9.34 -8.42 2.98
N ASP A 27 8.15 -8.59 2.40
CA ASP A 27 7.26 -7.47 2.19
C ASP A 27 7.12 -6.85 3.58
N THR A 28 7.95 -5.85 3.87
CA THR A 28 7.65 -4.90 4.92
C THR A 28 6.31 -4.32 4.51
N GLU A 29 5.23 -4.93 5.01
CA GLU A 29 3.85 -4.55 4.81
C GLU A 29 3.73 -3.13 5.35
N SER A 30 3.97 -2.14 4.48
CA SER A 30 3.81 -0.74 4.80
C SER A 30 2.32 -0.50 4.92
N LYS A 31 1.79 -0.75 6.12
CA LYS A 31 0.39 -0.55 6.45
C LYS A 31 0.01 0.89 6.12
N GLU A 32 -0.76 1.04 5.04
CA GLU A 32 -1.31 2.33 4.60
C GLU A 32 -2.62 2.57 5.37
N PHE A 33 -2.63 3.58 6.22
CA PHE A 33 -3.75 4.07 7.01
C PHE A 33 -4.58 5.10 6.24
N VAL A 34 -4.03 5.72 5.20
CA VAL A 34 -4.76 6.69 4.36
C VAL A 34 -5.53 5.98 3.25
N LEU A 35 -6.85 6.13 3.23
CA LEU A 35 -7.69 5.54 2.19
C LEU A 35 -7.53 6.29 0.86
N THR A 36 -7.37 5.57 -0.25
CA THR A 36 -7.42 6.18 -1.58
C THR A 36 -8.84 6.17 -2.10
N LEU A 37 -9.37 7.35 -2.43
CA LEU A 37 -10.72 7.53 -2.95
C LEU A 37 -10.72 7.97 -4.40
N ASP A 38 -11.76 7.56 -5.11
CA ASP A 38 -12.06 7.93 -6.48
C ASP A 38 -13.57 8.15 -6.66
N SER A 39 -13.98 8.56 -7.86
CA SER A 39 -15.38 8.84 -8.19
C SER A 39 -16.35 7.69 -7.88
N SER A 40 -15.87 6.43 -7.88
CA SER A 40 -16.71 5.24 -7.68
C SER A 40 -16.97 4.91 -6.21
N ASN A 41 -16.08 5.35 -5.30
CA ASN A 41 -16.14 4.96 -3.88
C ASN A 41 -16.26 6.15 -2.91
N PHE A 42 -16.15 7.39 -3.40
CA PHE A 42 -16.12 8.59 -2.57
C PHE A 42 -17.40 8.76 -1.74
N SER A 43 -18.56 8.81 -2.41
CA SER A 43 -19.86 9.02 -1.74
C SER A 43 -20.14 7.96 -0.68
N ASP A 44 -19.88 6.70 -1.00
CA ASP A 44 -20.10 5.58 -0.10
C ASP A 44 -19.14 5.60 1.09
N THR A 45 -17.88 5.98 0.89
CA THR A 45 -16.88 5.99 1.96
C THR A 45 -17.08 7.16 2.92
N VAL A 46 -17.39 8.35 2.39
CA VAL A 46 -17.67 9.54 3.19
C VAL A 46 -18.95 9.34 4.03
N SER A 47 -19.99 8.70 3.47
CA SER A 47 -21.24 8.47 4.19
C SER A 47 -21.15 7.42 5.30
N LYS A 48 -20.12 6.56 5.29
CA LYS A 48 -19.92 5.49 6.28
C LYS A 48 -19.17 5.95 7.53
N HIS A 49 -18.50 7.10 7.50
CA HIS A 49 -17.64 7.56 8.58
C HIS A 49 -18.11 8.92 9.08
N ASP A 50 -18.37 9.02 10.39
CA ASP A 50 -18.81 10.26 11.02
C ASP A 50 -17.74 11.36 10.95
N PHE A 51 -16.46 10.97 11.04
CA PHE A 51 -15.30 11.87 10.97
C PHE A 51 -14.31 11.37 9.91
N ILE A 52 -14.26 12.10 8.80
CA ILE A 52 -13.33 11.83 7.70
C ILE A 52 -12.68 13.12 7.20
N VAL A 53 -11.36 13.06 6.96
CA VAL A 53 -10.58 14.14 6.35
C VAL A 53 -10.09 13.66 5.00
N VAL A 54 -10.35 14.44 3.95
CA VAL A 54 -9.93 14.11 2.58
C VAL A 54 -8.88 15.11 2.09
N GLU A 55 -7.70 14.62 1.74
CA GLU A 55 -6.65 15.38 1.05
C GLU A 55 -6.87 15.30 -0.47
N PHE A 56 -7.18 16.42 -1.11
CA PHE A 56 -7.17 16.53 -2.56
C PHE A 56 -5.76 16.92 -3.02
N TYR A 57 -5.02 15.96 -3.57
CA TYR A 57 -3.62 16.13 -3.96
C TYR A 57 -3.43 16.07 -5.48
N ALA A 58 -2.21 16.40 -5.92
CA ALA A 58 -1.78 16.16 -7.29
C ALA A 58 -0.33 15.68 -7.31
N LEU A 59 0.05 14.82 -8.26
CA LEU A 59 1.40 14.23 -8.32
C LEU A 59 2.51 15.28 -8.54
N TRP A 60 2.21 16.35 -9.27
CA TRP A 60 3.15 17.44 -9.52
C TRP A 60 3.27 18.41 -8.33
N CYS A 61 2.31 18.39 -7.40
CA CYS A 61 2.28 19.27 -6.23
C CYS A 61 3.40 18.91 -5.25
N ARG A 62 4.44 19.75 -5.19
CA ARG A 62 5.56 19.55 -4.25
C ARG A 62 5.11 19.49 -2.79
N HIS A 63 4.21 20.39 -2.39
CA HIS A 63 3.77 20.49 -0.99
C HIS A 63 2.99 19.24 -0.55
N CYS A 64 2.21 18.66 -1.45
CA CYS A 64 1.46 17.43 -1.22
C CYS A 64 2.40 16.24 -1.01
N ARG A 65 3.47 16.13 -1.82
CA ARG A 65 4.50 15.10 -1.59
C ARG A 65 5.23 15.25 -0.26
N THR A 66 5.42 16.48 0.23
CA THR A 66 6.00 16.72 1.55
C THR A 66 5.01 16.40 2.68
N LEU A 67 3.71 16.60 2.45
CA LEU A 67 2.65 16.32 3.42
C LEU A 67 2.38 14.82 3.58
N ALA A 68 2.42 14.05 2.47
CA ALA A 68 2.11 12.62 2.43
C ALA A 68 2.67 11.80 3.61
N PRO A 69 3.97 11.86 3.98
CA PRO A 69 4.50 11.07 5.10
C PRO A 69 3.95 11.51 6.47
N GLU A 70 3.64 12.79 6.66
CA GLU A 70 3.05 13.28 7.91
C GLU A 70 1.55 12.99 7.97
N TYR A 71 0.87 13.02 6.83
CA TYR A 71 -0.53 12.65 6.71
C TYR A 71 -0.74 11.16 7.04
N GLU A 72 0.17 10.29 6.59
CA GLU A 72 0.17 8.87 6.90
C GLU A 72 0.37 8.60 8.40
N LYS A 73 1.32 9.30 9.03
CA LYS A 73 1.52 9.24 10.49
C LYS A 73 0.27 9.71 11.23
N ALA A 74 -0.33 10.82 10.81
CA ALA A 74 -1.56 11.32 11.41
C ALA A 74 -2.68 10.30 11.29
N ALA A 75 -2.86 9.67 10.12
CA ALA A 75 -3.86 8.64 9.91
C ALA A 75 -3.67 7.45 10.86
N SER A 76 -2.42 7.02 11.08
CA SER A 76 -2.11 5.94 12.03
C SER A 76 -2.56 6.26 13.46
N ILE A 77 -2.34 7.48 13.93
CA ILE A 77 -2.69 7.93 15.29
C ILE A 77 -4.21 8.11 15.41
N LEU A 78 -4.81 8.78 14.42
CA LEU A 78 -6.21 9.19 14.42
C LEU A 78 -7.19 8.02 14.24
N SER A 79 -6.75 6.95 13.58
CA SER A 79 -7.53 5.71 13.43
C SER A 79 -7.86 5.03 14.76
N SER A 80 -7.06 5.30 15.81
CA SER A 80 -7.22 4.72 17.14
C SER A 80 -7.91 5.66 18.15
N ASN A 81 -8.37 6.83 17.71
CA ASN A 81 -9.14 7.74 18.56
C ASN A 81 -10.56 7.22 18.80
N ASP A 82 -11.23 7.78 19.82
CA ASP A 82 -12.64 7.54 20.10
C ASP A 82 -13.39 8.89 20.11
N PRO A 83 -14.20 9.20 19.08
CA PRO A 83 -14.47 8.39 17.89
C PRO A 83 -13.28 8.36 16.89
N PRO A 84 -13.18 7.31 16.06
CA PRO A 84 -12.09 7.19 15.09
C PRO A 84 -12.21 8.25 13.99
N VAL A 85 -11.07 8.84 13.62
CA VAL A 85 -11.00 9.83 12.53
C VAL A 85 -10.25 9.22 11.36
N ILE A 86 -10.94 9.10 10.23
CA ILE A 86 -10.40 8.46 9.02
C ILE A 86 -9.76 9.51 8.12
N LEU A 87 -8.57 9.23 7.63
CA LEU A 87 -7.89 10.07 6.64
C LEU A 87 -7.95 9.38 5.28
N ALA A 88 -8.24 10.17 4.26
CA ALA A 88 -8.34 9.73 2.88
C ALA A 88 -7.65 10.72 1.95
N LYS A 89 -7.35 10.29 0.72
CA LYS A 89 -6.76 11.10 -0.34
C LYS A 89 -7.45 10.87 -1.69
N VAL A 90 -7.54 11.92 -2.50
CA VAL A 90 -8.08 11.91 -3.86
C VAL A 90 -7.10 12.61 -4.79
N ASP A 91 -6.78 11.99 -5.93
CA ASP A 91 -6.02 12.67 -6.98
C ASP A 91 -6.92 13.64 -7.75
N ALA A 92 -6.73 14.93 -7.51
CA ALA A 92 -7.53 16.00 -8.12
C ALA A 92 -7.17 16.26 -9.61
N ASN A 93 -6.07 15.70 -10.12
CA ASN A 93 -5.70 15.81 -11.52
C ASN A 93 -6.53 14.83 -12.38
N ASP A 94 -6.72 13.61 -11.88
CA ASP A 94 -7.39 12.54 -12.62
C ASP A 94 -8.87 12.42 -12.26
N GLN A 95 -9.30 12.94 -11.10
CA GLN A 95 -10.69 12.92 -10.63
C GLN A 95 -11.32 14.32 -10.71
N ALA A 96 -11.78 14.73 -11.89
CA ALA A 96 -12.38 16.05 -12.12
C ALA A 96 -13.76 16.26 -11.45
N LYS A 97 -14.40 15.17 -11.00
CA LYS A 97 -15.65 15.17 -10.24
C LYS A 97 -15.61 14.04 -9.23
N VAL A 98 -15.76 14.36 -7.95
CA VAL A 98 -16.07 13.42 -6.86
C VAL A 98 -17.49 13.64 -6.37
#